data_AF-A0A444YIX4-F1
#
_entry.id   AF-A0A444YIX4-F1
#
_cell.length_a   1.000
_cell.length_b   1.000
_cell.length_c   1.000
_cell.angle_alpha   90.00
_cell.angle_beta   90.00
_cell.angle_gamma   90.00
#
_symmetry.space_group_name_H-M   'P 1'
#
loop_
_entity.id
_entity.type
_entity.pdbx_description
1 polymer ?
#
loop_
_entity_poly.entity_id
_entity_poly.type
_entity_poly.pdbx_seq_one_letter_code
_entity_poly.pdbx_strand_id
1 'polypeptide(L)' 'MLGVIPPPSQVQKYAVNCSWFQETFGECSEGADDETVRRYARAYIMMLLGTQLFVDKSGNRIHIRWIPYVAKLEEMGTYS' A
#
# COMPACT_ATOMS: atom_id res chain seq x y z
N MET A 1 0.85 2.68 9.97
CA MET A 1 0.07 2.50 8.71
C MET A 1 0.95 2.06 7.55
N LEU A 2 1.98 2.80 7.17
CA LEU A 2 3.02 2.27 6.27
C LEU A 2 4.41 2.73 6.69
N GLY A 3 4.60 3.29 7.90
CA GLY A 3 5.86 3.73 8.51
C GLY A 3 6.81 4.58 7.65
N VAL A 4 6.39 4.99 6.47
CA VAL A 4 7.02 5.94 5.55
C VAL A 4 5.90 6.84 5.05
N ILE A 5 6.22 8.13 4.93
CA ILE A 5 5.30 9.15 4.48
C ILE A 5 5.71 9.50 3.05
N PRO A 6 4.82 9.34 2.04
CA PRO A 6 5.14 9.74 0.68
C PRO A 6 5.40 11.25 0.62
N PRO A 7 6.39 11.70 -0.18
CA PRO A 7 6.62 13.12 -0.35
C PRO A 7 5.41 13.79 -1.02
N PRO A 8 5.17 15.09 -0.78
CA PRO A 8 3.99 15.79 -1.32
C PRO A 8 3.88 15.74 -2.85
N SER A 9 5.02 15.61 -3.56
CA SER A 9 5.07 15.44 -5.01
C SER A 9 4.42 14.13 -5.49
N GLN A 10 4.39 13.10 -4.64
CA GLN A 10 3.81 11.79 -4.93
C GLN A 10 2.36 11.69 -4.45
N VAL A 11 1.86 12.69 -3.73
CA VAL A 11 0.49 12.75 -3.21
C VAL A 11 -0.29 13.80 -4.00
N GLN A 12 -1.33 13.37 -4.71
CA GLN A 12 -2.25 14.29 -5.39
C GLN A 12 -3.66 14.15 -4.83
N LYS A 13 -4.09 15.18 -4.09
CA LYS A 13 -5.35 15.23 -3.32
C LYS A 13 -5.50 14.05 -2.37
N TYR A 14 -6.03 12.94 -2.87
CA TYR A 14 -6.38 11.74 -2.12
C TYR A 14 -5.81 10.48 -2.76
N ALA A 15 -4.84 10.60 -3.67
CA ALA A 15 -4.18 9.47 -4.29
C ALA A 15 -2.66 9.63 -4.20
N VAL A 16 -2.00 8.49 -4.08
CA VAL A 16 -0.54 8.38 -4.07
C VAL A 16 -0.09 7.71 -5.35
N ASN A 17 1.05 8.10 -5.89
CA ASN A 17 1.62 7.49 -7.08
C ASN A 17 1.98 6.01 -6.84
N CYS A 18 1.57 5.14 -7.76
CA CYS A 18 1.91 3.72 -7.72
C CYS A 18 3.41 3.47 -7.89
N SER A 19 4.11 4.27 -8.68
CA SER A 19 5.56 4.15 -8.87
C SER A 19 6.30 4.33 -7.54
N TRP A 20 5.86 5.29 -6.71
CA TRP A 20 6.43 5.48 -5.37
C TRP A 20 6.20 4.25 -4.47
N PHE A 21 5.04 3.61 -4.56
CA PHE A 21 4.76 2.36 -3.84
C PHE A 21 5.69 1.23 -4.29
N GLN A 22 5.94 1.10 -5.59
CA GLN A 22 6.87 0.10 -6.13
C GLN A 22 8.32 0.39 -5.72
N GLU A 23 8.76 1.65 -5.76
CA GLU A 23 10.12 2.01 -5.35
C GLU A 23 10.33 1.82 -3.84
N THR A 24 9.31 2.08 -3.04
CA THR A 24 9.43 2.03 -1.57
C THR A 24 9.16 0.63 -0.99
N PHE A 25 8.29 -0.14 -1.64
CA PHE A 25 7.81 -1.44 -1.14
C PHE A 25 7.97 -2.60 -2.15
N GLY A 26 8.69 -2.38 -3.25
CA GLY A 26 8.88 -3.40 -4.28
C GLY A 26 9.81 -4.54 -3.84
N GLU A 27 10.75 -4.27 -2.95
CA GLU A 27 11.72 -5.25 -2.44
C GLU A 27 11.76 -5.25 -0.92
N CYS A 28 11.38 -6.38 -0.31
CA CYS A 28 11.52 -6.62 1.12
C CYS A 28 12.84 -7.34 1.37
N SER A 29 13.64 -6.89 2.34
CA SER A 29 14.91 -7.54 2.67
C SER A 29 14.70 -8.96 3.19
N GLU A 30 15.56 -9.88 2.74
CA GLU A 30 15.64 -11.26 3.23
C GLU A 30 16.15 -11.22 4.69
N GLY A 31 15.23 -11.34 5.65
CA GLY A 31 15.51 -11.14 7.09
C GLY A 31 14.79 -9.96 7.74
N ALA A 32 13.85 -9.33 7.01
CA ALA A 32 12.91 -8.38 7.60
C ALA A 32 12.12 -9.01 8.76
N ASP A 33 11.96 -8.26 9.84
CA ASP A 33 11.12 -8.64 10.97
C ASP A 33 9.63 -8.72 10.56
N ASP A 34 8.81 -9.42 11.35
CA ASP A 34 7.39 -9.59 11.09
C ASP A 34 6.62 -8.27 10.92
N GLU A 35 7.02 -7.20 11.62
CA GLU A 35 6.39 -5.89 11.47
C GLU A 35 6.70 -5.27 10.11
N THR A 36 7.96 -5.36 9.67
CA THR A 36 8.40 -4.96 8.34
C THR A 36 7.69 -5.79 7.26
N VAL A 37 7.62 -7.11 7.39
CA VAL A 37 6.91 -7.97 6.44
C VAL A 37 5.43 -7.61 6.36
N ARG A 38 4.75 -7.41 7.50
CA ARG A 38 3.35 -6.95 7.53
C ARG A 38 3.18 -5.60 6.83
N ARG A 39 4.10 -4.67 7.06
CA ARG A 39 4.12 -3.37 6.37
C ARG A 39 4.19 -3.54 4.84
N TYR A 40 5.11 -4.38 4.35
CA TYR A 40 5.25 -4.62 2.92
C TYR A 40 4.02 -5.32 2.33
N ALA A 41 3.46 -6.29 3.04
CA ALA A 41 2.22 -6.95 2.65
C ALA A 41 1.05 -5.94 2.53
N ARG A 42 0.91 -5.01 3.48
CA ARG A 42 -0.11 -3.93 3.42
C ARG A 42 0.07 -3.06 2.18
N ALA A 43 1.31 -2.66 1.87
CA ALA A 43 1.61 -1.85 0.69
C ALA A 43 1.27 -2.59 -0.60
N TYR A 44 1.61 -3.89 -0.66
CA TYR A 44 1.34 -4.73 -1.82
C TYR A 44 -0.17 -4.93 -2.05
N ILE A 45 -0.95 -5.18 -1.00
CA ILE A 45 -2.41 -5.29 -1.09
C ILE A 45 -3.03 -3.96 -1.56
N MET A 46 -2.58 -2.81 -1.04
CA MET A 46 -3.04 -1.50 -1.51
C MET A 46 -2.72 -1.30 -3.00
N MET A 47 -1.54 -1.73 -3.44
CA MET A 47 -1.14 -1.66 -4.84
C MET A 47 -2.03 -2.55 -5.72
N LEU A 48 -2.25 -3.81 -5.34
CA LEU A 48 -3.18 -4.72 -6.04
C LEU A 48 -4.59 -4.13 -6.18
N LEU A 49 -5.11 -3.51 -5.11
CA LEU A 49 -6.41 -2.86 -5.14
C LEU A 49 -6.42 -1.68 -6.13
N GLY A 50 -5.40 -0.83 -6.12
CA GLY A 50 -5.35 0.36 -6.98
C GLY A 50 -4.94 0.12 -8.43
N THR A 51 -4.21 -0.96 -8.74
CA THR A 51 -3.67 -1.23 -10.09
C THR A 51 -4.23 -2.44 -10.78
N GLN A 52 -4.82 -3.40 -10.07
CA GLN A 52 -5.38 -4.61 -10.69
C GLN A 52 -6.89 -4.70 -10.55
N LEU A 53 -7.43 -4.44 -9.36
CA LEU A 53 -8.88 -4.60 -9.09
C LEU A 53 -9.68 -3.34 -9.40
N PHE A 54 -9.14 -2.18 -9.06
CA PHE A 54 -9.77 -0.89 -9.28
C PHE A 54 -8.83 0.02 -10.07
N VAL A 55 -8.42 -0.46 -11.25
CA VAL A 55 -7.67 0.34 -12.23
C VAL A 55 -8.38 1.67 -12.40
N ASP A 56 -7.79 2.72 -11.86
CA ASP A 56 -8.23 4.07 -12.13
C ASP A 56 -7.90 4.40 -13.59
N LYS A 57 -8.72 5.23 -14.25
CA LYS A 57 -8.43 5.72 -15.61
C LYS A 57 -7.06 6.40 -15.71
N SER A 58 -6.49 6.87 -14.60
CA SER A 58 -5.17 7.47 -14.53
C SER A 58 -4.02 6.44 -14.47
N GLY A 59 -4.30 5.14 -14.36
CA GLY A 59 -3.35 4.00 -14.47
C GLY A 59 -2.24 3.89 -13.41
N ASN A 60 -1.86 4.99 -12.77
CA ASN A 60 -0.65 5.10 -11.95
C ASN A 60 -0.93 5.62 -10.53
N ARG A 61 -2.17 5.55 -10.05
CA ARG A 61 -2.58 6.21 -8.79
C ARG A 61 -3.39 5.30 -7.89
N ILE A 62 -2.92 5.17 -6.65
CA ILE A 62 -3.57 4.39 -5.59
C ILE A 62 -4.29 5.37 -4.67
N HIS A 63 -5.61 5.26 -4.58
CA HIS A 63 -6.41 6.16 -3.77
C HIS A 63 -6.28 5.83 -2.27
N ILE A 64 -6.10 6.83 -1.40
CA ILE A 64 -5.94 6.62 0.06
C ILE A 64 -7.19 6.02 0.73
N ARG A 65 -8.30 5.93 0.00
CA ARG A 65 -9.53 5.28 0.47
C ARG A 65 -9.31 3.82 0.86
N TRP A 66 -8.27 3.17 0.32
CA TRP A 66 -7.96 1.76 0.58
C TRP A 66 -7.30 1.53 1.94
N ILE A 67 -6.68 2.54 2.55
CA ILE A 67 -6.02 2.46 3.86
C ILE A 67 -6.94 1.85 4.95
N PRO A 68 -8.18 2.33 5.16
CA PRO A 68 -9.08 1.72 6.16
C PRO A 68 -9.50 0.28 5.81
N TYR A 69 -9.49 -0.11 4.52
CA TYR A 69 -9.82 -1.49 4.14
C TYR A 69 -8.66 -2.44 4.45
N VAL A 70 -7.43 -2.02 4.15
CA VAL A 70 -6.24 -2.81 4.46
C VAL A 70 -6.03 -2.95 5.97
N ALA A 71 -6.35 -1.91 6.74
CA ALA A 71 -6.38 -2.01 8.20
C ALA A 71 -7.36 -3.10 8.69
N LYS A 72 -8.59 -3.07 8.17
CA LYS A 72 -9.64 -4.06 8.53
C LYS A 72 -9.33 -5.47 8.05
N LEU A 73 -8.69 -5.64 6.90
CA LEU A 73 -8.28 -6.96 6.39
C LEU A 73 -7.33 -7.66 7.36
N GLU A 74 -6.41 -6.91 7.97
CA GLU A 74 -5.51 -7.45 8.99
C GLU A 74 -6.26 -7.84 10.26
N GLU A 75 -7.18 -7.00 10.73
CA GLU A 75 -8.05 -7.31 11.88
C GLU A 75 -8.88 -8.58 11.64
N MET A 76 -9.38 -8.77 10.41
CA MET A 76 -10.12 -9.99 10.04
C MET A 76 -9.23 -11.24 10.03
N GLY A 77 -7.94 -11.12 9.73
CA GLY A 77 -6.98 -12.23 9.81
C GLY A 77 -6.66 -12.69 11.25
N THR A 78 -7.10 -11.93 12.26
CA THR A 78 -6.96 -12.30 13.68
C THR A 78 -8.16 -13.06 14.24
N TYR A 79 -9.23 -13.22 13.46
CA TYR A 79 -10.30 -14.16 13.80
C TYR A 79 -9.82 -15.59 13.50
N SER A 80 -9.31 -16.28 14.53
CA SER A 80 -9.20 -17.74 14.59
C SER A 80 -10.28 -18.31 15.50
#